data_AF-A0A1X9YNI3-F1
#
_entry.id   AF-A0A1X9YNI3-F1
#
_cell.length_a   1.000
_cell.length_b   1.000
_cell.length_c   1.000
_cell.angle_alpha   90.00
_cell.angle_beta   90.00
_cell.angle_gamma   90.00
#
_symmetry.space_group_name_H-M   'P 1'
#
loop_
_entity.id
_entity.type
_entity.pdbx_description
1 polymer ?
#
loop_
_entity_poly.entity_id
_entity_poly.type
_entity_poly.pdbx_seq_one_letter_code
_entity_poly.pdbx_strand_id
1 'polypeptide(L)' 'MELITINITNLLFLTVILLYLVLLGLILTYIYYDAELRGLNGWLITGLTFFSGTTLGALAWLLLRPKMKPQPVPVRSQSN' A
#
# COMPACT_ATOMS: atom_id res chain seq x y z
N MET A 1 -11.47 -39.43 19.78
CA MET A 1 -11.45 -38.39 18.73
C MET A 1 -11.55 -37.07 19.48
N GLU A 2 -10.42 -36.45 19.80
CA GLU A 2 -10.43 -35.17 20.49
C GLU A 2 -11.05 -34.14 19.55
N LEU A 3 -12.28 -33.75 19.88
CA LEU A 3 -13.01 -32.72 19.19
C LEU A 3 -12.10 -31.49 19.15
N ILE A 4 -11.92 -30.92 17.96
CA ILE A 4 -11.29 -29.63 17.74
C ILE A 4 -12.03 -28.61 18.63
N THR A 5 -11.58 -28.43 19.87
CA THR A 5 -11.99 -27.31 20.70
C THR A 5 -11.36 -26.10 20.05
N ILE A 6 -12.14 -25.45 19.17
CA ILE A 6 -11.79 -24.17 18.59
C ILE A 6 -11.53 -23.23 19.76
N ASN A 7 -10.27 -23.02 20.08
CA ASN A 7 -9.86 -22.07 21.10
C ASN A 7 -10.16 -20.68 20.53
N ILE A 8 -11.28 -20.10 20.97
CA ILE A 8 -11.79 -18.82 20.46
C ILE A 8 -10.73 -17.72 20.57
N THR A 9 -9.92 -17.74 21.63
CA THR A 9 -8.80 -16.80 21.81
C THR A 9 -7.76 -16.95 20.70
N ASN A 10 -7.37 -18.19 20.36
CA ASN A 10 -6.42 -18.45 19.28
C ASN A 10 -7.01 -18.06 17.91
N LEU A 11 -8.30 -18.34 17.69
CA LEU A 11 -8.99 -17.97 16.45
C LEU A 11 -9.04 -16.44 16.29
N LEU A 12 -9.40 -15.71 17.34
CA LEU A 12 -9.39 -14.25 17.35
C LEU A 12 -7.99 -13.69 17.11
N PHE A 13 -6.97 -14.23 17.79
CA PHE A 13 -5.59 -13.82 17.61
C PHE A 13 -5.11 -14.00 16.16
N LEU A 14 -5.35 -15.17 15.56
CA LEU A 14 -5.01 -15.44 14.17
C LEU A 14 -5.78 -14.54 13.19
N THR A 15 -7.05 -14.27 13.49
CA THR A 15 -7.89 -13.38 12.66
C THR A 15 -7.36 -11.95 12.67
N VAL A 16 -6.94 -11.45 13.84
CA VAL A 16 -6.35 -10.12 13.98
C VAL A 16 -5.01 -10.04 13.24
N ILE A 17 -4.17 -11.07 13.32
CA ILE A 17 -2.91 -11.13 12.55
C ILE A 17 -3.19 -11.13 11.05
N LEU A 18 -4.14 -11.95 10.59
CA LEU A 18 -4.49 -12.03 9.18
C LEU A 18 -5.00 -10.68 8.67
N LEU A 19 -5.92 -10.06 9.41
CA LEU A 19 -6.46 -8.75 9.08
C LEU A 19 -5.36 -7.69 9.04
N TYR A 20 -4.44 -7.73 10.00
CA TYR A 20 -3.27 -6.85 10.04
C TYR A 20 -2.39 -7.03 8.80
N LEU A 21 -2.05 -8.26 8.42
CA LEU A 21 -1.21 -8.54 7.26
C LEU A 21 -1.88 -8.12 5.94
N VAL A 22 -3.20 -8.31 5.81
CA VAL A 22 -3.96 -7.85 4.64
C VAL A 22 -3.95 -6.33 4.55
N LEU A 23 -4.22 -5.63 5.66
CA LEU A 23 -4.18 -4.17 5.70
C LEU A 23 -2.78 -3.62 5.42
N LEU A 24 -1.75 -4.25 6.00
CA LEU A 24 -0.35 -3.95 5.75
C LEU A 24 -0.04 -4.06 4.25
N GLY A 25 -0.40 -5.20 3.64
CA GLY A 25 -0.21 -5.44 2.21
C GLY A 25 -0.94 -4.42 1.33
N LEU A 26 -2.19 -4.10 1.66
CA LEU A 26 -2.99 -3.10 0.93
C LEU A 26 -2.34 -1.71 0.97
N ILE A 27 -1.89 -1.26 2.15
CA ILE A 27 -1.25 0.06 2.30
C ILE A 27 0.07 0.10 1.51
N LEU A 28 0.91 -0.93 1.65
CA LEU A 28 2.19 -0.98 0.94
C LEU A 28 2.00 -1.08 -0.58
N THR A 29 1.01 -1.85 -1.05
CA THR A 29 0.68 -1.94 -2.48
C THR A 29 0.17 -0.61 -3.02
N TYR A 30 -0.67 0.09 -2.26
CA TYR A 30 -1.12 1.44 -2.61
C TYR A 30 0.05 2.41 -2.75
N ILE A 31 0.97 2.42 -1.78
CA ILE A 31 2.14 3.31 -1.80
C ILE A 31 3.07 2.98 -2.95
N TYR A 32 3.30 1.69 -3.22
CA TYR A 32 4.07 1.23 -4.36
C TYR A 32 3.49 1.81 -5.66
N TYR A 33 2.19 1.61 -5.90
CA TYR A 33 1.53 2.10 -7.11
C TYR A 33 1.53 3.63 -7.19
N ASP A 34 1.26 4.33 -6.09
CA ASP A 34 1.26 5.80 -6.07
C ASP A 34 2.66 6.37 -6.34
N ALA A 35 3.73 5.71 -5.88
CA ALA A 35 5.11 6.08 -6.19
C ALA A 35 5.46 5.85 -7.67
N GLU A 36 5.09 4.71 -8.23
CA GLU A 36 5.31 4.38 -9.66
C GLU A 36 4.56 5.37 -10.58
N LEU A 37 3.32 5.75 -10.24
CA LEU A 37 2.55 6.75 -10.99
C LEU A 37 3.18 8.14 -10.97
N ARG A 38 3.91 8.48 -9.91
CA ARG A 38 4.70 9.72 -9.81
C ARG A 38 6.09 9.57 -10.44
N GLY A 39 6.42 8.36 -10.93
CA GLY A 39 7.68 8.01 -11.57
C GLY A 39 8.89 8.00 -10.63
N LEU A 40 8.64 7.66 -9.36
CA LEU A 40 9.66 7.31 -8.39
C LEU A 40 9.76 5.77 -8.31
N ASN A 41 10.87 5.26 -7.79
CA ASN A 41 11.05 3.82 -7.60
C ASN A 41 10.14 3.31 -6.48
N GLY A 42 9.08 2.58 -6.84
CA GLY A 42 8.06 2.11 -5.90
C GLY A 42 8.61 1.18 -4.82
N TRP A 43 9.61 0.35 -5.13
CA TRP A 43 10.26 -0.53 -4.15
C TRP A 43 10.99 0.26 -3.07
N LEU A 44 11.70 1.32 -3.46
CA LEU A 44 12.42 2.18 -2.52
C LEU A 44 11.46 2.87 -1.56
N ILE A 45 10.40 3.48 -2.08
CA ILE A 45 9.41 4.20 -1.27
C ILE A 45 8.63 3.26 -0.35
N THR A 46 8.24 2.10 -0.87
CA THR A 46 7.53 1.08 -0.08
C THR A 46 8.40 0.56 1.06
N GLY A 47 9.68 0.30 0.78
CA GLY A 47 10.65 -0.10 1.81
C GLY A 47 10.82 0.97 2.90
N LEU A 48 11.02 2.23 2.50
CA LEU A 48 11.13 3.34 3.46
C LEU A 48 9.87 3.48 4.33
N THR A 49 8.69 3.32 3.72
CA THR A 49 7.41 3.37 4.44
C THR A 49 7.28 2.21 5.43
N PHE A 50 7.67 1.01 5.04
CA PHE A 50 7.62 -0.15 5.92
C PHE A 50 8.54 0.00 7.14
N PHE A 51 9.81 0.39 6.92
CA PHE A 51 10.80 0.48 7.99
C PHE A 51 10.62 1.69 8.92
N SER A 52 9.98 2.78 8.47
CA SER A 52 9.63 3.92 9.32
C SER A 52 8.38 3.67 10.19
N GLY A 53 7.80 2.46 10.10
CA GLY A 53 6.51 2.12 10.68
C GLY A 53 5.40 2.44 9.69
N THR A 54 4.65 1.43 9.25
CA THR A 54 3.71 1.52 8.12
C THR A 54 2.77 2.71 8.20
N THR A 55 2.20 3.00 9.37
CA THR A 55 1.28 4.13 9.56
C THR A 55 2.00 5.48 9.44
N LEU A 56 3.13 5.66 10.13
CA LEU A 56 3.90 6.91 10.09
C LEU A 56 4.52 7.14 8.71
N GLY A 57 5.09 6.10 8.11
CA GLY A 57 5.63 6.13 6.77
C GLY A 57 4.56 6.46 5.72
N ALA A 58 3.36 5.86 5.84
CA ALA A 58 2.26 6.16 4.93
C ALA A 58 1.79 7.60 5.06
N LEU A 59 1.68 8.12 6.29
CA LEU A 59 1.34 9.52 6.51
C LEU A 59 2.42 10.47 5.97
N ALA A 60 3.69 10.18 6.23
CA ALA A 60 4.81 10.95 5.70
C ALA A 60 4.80 10.95 4.16
N TRP A 61 4.57 9.80 3.54
CA TRP A 61 4.41 9.69 2.08
C TRP A 61 3.24 10.54 1.59
N LEU A 62 2.07 10.45 2.22
CA LEU A 62 0.90 11.24 1.83
C LEU A 62 1.15 12.75 1.92
N LEU A 63 1.90 13.21 2.91
CA LEU A 63 2.21 14.62 3.11
C LEU A 63 3.33 15.15 2.19
N LEU A 64 4.31 14.31 1.88
CA LEU A 64 5.53 14.71 1.15
C LEU A 64 5.58 14.21 -0.30
N ARG A 65 4.58 13.48 -0.77
CA ARG A 65 4.56 12.94 -2.14
C ARG A 65 4.67 14.05 -3.20
N PRO A 66 5.51 13.89 -4.23
CA PRO A 66 5.66 14.86 -5.31
C PRO A 66 4.40 14.90 -6.17
N LYS A 67 4.15 15.97 -6.95
CA LYS A 67 2.98 16.06 -7.85
C LYS A 67 3.02 14.95 -8.91
N MET A 68 1.84 14.52 -9.38
CA MET A 68 1.75 13.52 -10.46
C MET A 68 2.46 14.04 -11.72
N LYS A 69 3.09 13.13 -12.47
CA LYS A 69 3.65 13.49 -13.77
C LYS A 69 2.51 13.99 -14.68
N PRO A 70 2.70 15.09 -15.43
CA PRO A 70 1.72 15.54 -16.40
C PRO A 70 1.44 14.40 -17.39
N GLN A 71 0.20 13.91 -17.42
CA GLN A 71 -0.19 12.95 -18.44
C GLN A 71 -0.23 13.68 -19.79
N PRO A 72 0.35 13.11 -20.86
CA PRO A 72 0.25 13.71 -22.19
C PRO A 72 -1.22 13.76 -22.59
N VAL A 73 -1.76 14.98 -22.73
CA VAL A 73 -3.11 15.18 -23.26
C VAL A 73 -3.06 14.80 -24.75
N PRO A 74 -3.86 13.83 -25.21
CA PRO A 74 -3.89 13.49 -26.63
C PRO A 74 -4.52 14.66 -27.40
N VAL A 75 -3.68 15.50 -28.00
CA VAL A 75 -4.14 16.52 -28.93
C VAL A 75 -4.54 15.80 -30.21
N ARG A 76 -5.85 15.67 -30.48
CA ARG A 76 -6.34 15.25 -31.79
C ARG A 76 -5.89 16.31 -32.80
N SER A 77 -4.85 16.00 -33.57
CA SER A 77 -4.51 16.77 -34.76
C SER A 77 -5.64 16.59 -35.77
N GLN A 78 -6.59 17.53 -35.81
CA GLN A 78 -7.51 17.64 -36.93
C GLN A 78 -6.71 18.26 -38.08
N SER A 79 -6.18 17.43 -38.98
CA SER A 79 -5.71 17.92 -40.28
C SER A 79 -6.93 18.16 -41.17
N ASN A 80 -7.15 19.42 -41.56
CA ASN A 80 -8.03 19.81 -42.65
C ASN A 80 -7.48 19.34 -44.00
#